data_AF-A0A6I3LFK5-F1
#
_entry.id   AF-A0A6I3LFK5-F1
#
_cell.length_a   1.000
_cell.length_b   1.000
_cell.length_c   1.000
_cell.angle_alpha   90.00
_cell.angle_beta   90.00
_cell.angle_gamma   90.00
#
_symmetry.space_group_name_H-M   'P 1'
#
loop_
_entity.id
_entity.type
_entity.pdbx_description
1 polymer ?
#
loop_
_entity_poly.entity_id
_entity_poly.type
_entity_poly.pdbx_seq_one_letter_code
_entity_poly.pdbx_strand_id
1 'polypeptide(L)'
;WDSERRALVALRETRFDRIVLDSRSAGRVDPQHAAQALTDAVAELGLQALPWTEGLRQWQARVESLRRWMPELELPDCSDAALLANR
;
A
#
# COMPACT_ATOMS: atom_id res chain seq x y z
N TRP A 1 6.96 -8.13 -1.08
CA TRP A 1 6.94 -7.49 -2.41
C TRP A 1 8.30 -7.71 -3.05
N ASP A 2 8.36 -8.08 -4.32
CA ASP A 2 9.59 -8.15 -5.10
C ASP A 2 9.64 -6.92 -6.01
N SER A 3 10.56 -5.99 -5.72
CA SER A 3 10.67 -4.71 -6.41
C SER A 3 11.23 -4.83 -7.82
N GLU A 4 12.09 -5.81 -8.09
CA GLU A 4 12.63 -6.09 -9.43
C GLU A 4 11.54 -6.64 -10.35
N ARG A 5 10.70 -7.55 -9.82
CA ARG A 5 9.62 -8.18 -10.59
C ARG A 5 8.30 -7.41 -10.56
N ARG A 6 8.21 -6.38 -9.72
CA ARG A 6 6.98 -5.65 -9.38
C ARG A 6 5.80 -6.58 -9.09
N ALA A 7 6.04 -7.61 -8.29
CA ALA A 7 5.08 -8.66 -8.02
C ALA A 7 5.09 -9.12 -6.57
N LEU A 8 3.96 -9.65 -6.10
CA LEU A 8 3.92 -10.41 -4.87
C LEU A 8 4.49 -11.81 -5.13
N VAL A 9 5.56 -12.15 -4.42
CA VAL A 9 6.15 -13.48 -4.42
C VAL A 9 5.98 -14.07 -3.03
N ALA A 10 5.38 -15.25 -2.93
CA ALA A 10 5.35 -16.02 -1.70
C ALA A 10 6.60 -16.90 -1.65
N LEU A 11 7.46 -16.68 -0.66
CA LEU A 11 8.65 -17.50 -0.42
C LEU A 11 8.54 -18.19 0.94
N ARG A 12 8.88 -19.47 0.96
CA ARG A 12 9.11 -20.23 2.19
C ARG A 12 10.61 -20.36 2.37
N GLU A 13 11.12 -19.72 3.41
CA GLU A 13 12.53 -19.72 3.72
C GLU A 13 12.81 -20.51 5.00
N THR A 14 13.85 -21.33 4.96
CA THR A 14 14.47 -21.93 6.16
C THR A 14 15.69 -21.10 6.50
N ARG A 15 15.76 -20.56 7.72
CA ARG A 15 16.81 -19.63 8.13
C ARG A 15 17.52 -20.12 9.39
N PHE A 16 18.82 -19.89 9.48
CA PHE A 16 19.57 -19.92 10.73
C PHE A 16 20.10 -18.52 11.01
N ASP A 17 19.54 -17.87 12.02
CA ASP A 17 19.76 -16.45 12.28
C ASP A 17 19.50 -15.60 11.02
N ARG A 18 20.48 -14.82 10.55
CA ARG A 18 20.38 -14.01 9.32
C ARG A 18 20.74 -14.76 8.04
N ILE A 19 21.08 -16.04 8.13
CA ILE A 19 21.53 -16.87 7.00
C ILE A 19 20.34 -17.67 6.47
N VAL A 20 20.00 -17.45 5.19
CA VAL A 20 18.99 -18.25 4.48
C VAL A 20 19.62 -19.57 4.03
N LEU A 21 19.09 -20.70 4.49
CA LEU A 21 19.58 -22.05 4.20
C LEU A 21 18.86 -22.68 2.99
N ASP A 22 17.58 -22.38 2.80
CA ASP A 22 16.75 -22.86 1.70
C ASP A 22 15.64 -21.82 1.43
N SER A 23 15.34 -21.54 0.16
CA SER A 23 14.26 -20.63 -0.25
C SER A 23 13.52 -21.24 -1.42
N ARG A 24 12.22 -21.47 -1.25
CA ARG A 24 11.35 -22.07 -2.27
C ARG A 24 10.06 -21.27 -2.42
N SER A 25 9.47 -21.30 -3.61
CA SER A 25 8.14 -20.72 -3.84
C SER A 25 7.12 -21.39 -2.91
N ALA A 26 6.37 -20.59 -2.16
CA ALA A 26 5.41 -21.06 -1.16
C ALA A 26 3.99 -21.26 -1.73
N GLY A 27 3.82 -21.17 -3.06
CA GLY A 27 2.50 -21.29 -3.69
C GLY A 27 1.67 -20.02 -3.50
N ARG A 28 0.41 -20.16 -3.06
CA ARG A 28 -0.54 -19.04 -2.97
C ARG A 28 -0.14 -18.09 -1.82
N VAL A 29 -0.02 -16.81 -2.13
CA VAL A 29 0.22 -15.76 -1.11
C VAL A 29 -0.99 -15.71 -0.18
N ASP A 30 -0.74 -15.75 1.13
CA ASP A 30 -1.77 -15.51 2.15
C ASP A 30 -2.36 -14.09 1.95
N PRO A 31 -3.68 -13.94 1.77
CA PRO A 31 -4.32 -12.64 1.56
C PRO A 31 -3.97 -11.59 2.61
N GLN A 32 -3.77 -11.98 3.88
CA GLN A 32 -3.45 -11.03 4.94
C GLN A 32 -2.01 -10.49 4.78
N HIS A 33 -1.08 -11.38 4.45
CA HIS A 33 0.31 -11.00 4.14
C HIS A 33 0.43 -10.26 2.81
N ALA A 34 -0.46 -10.53 1.86
CA ALA A 34 -0.53 -9.83 0.58
C ALA A 34 -0.93 -8.36 0.77
N ALA A 35 -1.94 -8.08 1.59
CA ALA A 35 -2.40 -6.72 1.85
C ALA A 35 -1.28 -5.86 2.42
N GLN A 36 -0.59 -6.34 3.47
CA GLN A 36 0.54 -5.62 4.06
C GLN A 36 1.67 -5.40 3.04
N ALA A 37 2.07 -6.45 2.32
CA ALA A 37 3.14 -6.36 1.34
C ALA A 37 2.83 -5.41 0.18
N LEU A 38 1.56 -5.24 -0.18
CA LEU A 38 1.13 -4.26 -1.20
C LEU A 38 1.13 -2.83 -0.64
N THR A 39 0.67 -2.63 0.59
CA THR A 39 0.74 -1.31 1.24
C THR A 39 2.19 -0.84 1.39
N ASP A 40 3.10 -1.75 1.77
CA ASP A 40 4.53 -1.47 1.85
C ASP A 40 5.12 -1.13 0.47
N ALA A 41 4.71 -1.86 -0.58
CA ALA A 41 5.11 -1.55 -1.95
C ALA A 41 4.65 -0.17 -2.41
N VAL A 42 3.42 0.23 -2.06
CA VAL A 42 2.90 1.58 -2.35
C VAL A 42 3.67 2.65 -1.59
N ALA A 43 4.13 2.37 -0.36
CA ALA A 43 4.96 3.29 0.40
C ALA A 43 6.34 3.48 -0.24
N GLU A 44 6.95 2.42 -0.77
CA GLU A 44 8.23 2.49 -1.47
C GLU A 44 8.13 3.17 -2.84
N LEU A 45 7.10 2.85 -3.62
CA LEU A 45 6.90 3.35 -4.98
C LEU A 45 6.22 4.72 -5.03
N GLY A 46 5.59 5.13 -3.92
CA GLY A 46 4.74 6.30 -3.81
C GLY A 46 3.31 6.05 -4.32
N LEU A 47 2.38 6.93 -3.93
CA LEU A 47 0.95 6.82 -4.28
C LEU A 47 0.67 6.80 -5.78
N GLN A 48 1.57 7.34 -6.61
CA GLN A 48 1.40 7.35 -8.07
C GLN A 48 1.48 5.95 -8.70
N ALA A 49 1.93 4.94 -7.95
CA ALA A 49 1.85 3.54 -8.38
C ALA A 49 0.42 2.99 -8.40
N LEU A 50 -0.53 3.64 -7.71
CA LEU A 50 -1.94 3.26 -7.73
C LEU A 50 -2.63 3.75 -9.02
N PRO A 51 -3.69 3.06 -9.47
CA PRO A 51 -4.43 3.42 -10.68
C PRO A 51 -5.36 4.62 -10.42
N TRP A 52 -4.78 5.78 -10.19
CA TRP A 52 -5.53 7.03 -10.02
C TRP A 52 -6.23 7.41 -11.32
N THR A 53 -7.55 7.22 -11.34
CA THR A 53 -8.38 7.81 -12.37
C THR A 53 -8.65 9.28 -12.05
N GLU A 54 -8.99 10.05 -13.08
CA GLU A 54 -9.41 11.44 -12.89
C GLU A 54 -10.58 11.54 -11.89
N GLY A 55 -11.54 10.62 -11.95
CA GLY A 55 -12.65 10.58 -11.01
C GLY A 55 -12.23 10.40 -9.55
N LEU A 56 -11.21 9.56 -9.29
CA LEU A 56 -10.66 9.37 -7.94
C LEU A 56 -9.95 10.63 -7.44
N ARG A 57 -9.19 11.32 -8.31
CA ARG A 57 -8.52 12.58 -7.96
C ARG A 57 -9.51 13.71 -7.69
N GLN A 58 -10.58 13.81 -8.48
CA GLN A 58 -11.64 14.79 -8.23
C GLN A 58 -12.40 14.48 -6.94
N TRP A 59 -12.67 13.21 -6.65
CA TRP A 59 -13.28 12.81 -5.38
C TRP A 59 -12.40 13.20 -4.19
N GLN A 60 -11.10 12.88 -4.23
CA GLN A 60 -10.14 13.25 -3.19
C GLN A 60 -10.13 14.77 -2.97
N ALA A 61 -10.08 15.56 -4.04
CA ALA A 61 -10.11 17.02 -3.96
C ALA A 61 -11.42 17.56 -3.36
N ARG A 62 -12.57 16.92 -3.67
CA ARG A 62 -13.87 17.29 -3.10
C ARG A 62 -13.94 16.99 -1.60
N VAL A 63 -13.43 15.85 -1.15
CA VAL A 63 -13.37 15.49 0.27
C VAL A 63 -12.50 16.49 1.02
N GLU A 64 -11.31 16.81 0.52
CA GLU A 64 -10.43 17.81 1.16
C GLU A 64 -11.04 19.21 1.19
N SER A 65 -11.75 19.60 0.13
CA SER A 65 -12.45 20.89 0.09
C SER A 65 -13.60 20.93 1.09
N LEU A 66 -14.44 19.89 1.14
CA LEU A 66 -15.55 19.80 2.10
C LEU A 66 -15.05 19.76 3.54
N ARG A 67 -13.97 19.02 3.82
CA ARG A 67 -13.35 19.00 5.15
C ARG A 67 -12.95 20.41 5.62
N ARG A 68 -12.47 21.26 4.71
CA ARG A 68 -12.12 22.66 5.00
C ARG A 68 -13.33 23.57 5.12
N TRP A 69 -14.34 23.40 4.27
CA TRP A 69 -15.51 24.28 4.21
C TRP A 69 -16.60 23.94 5.22
N MET A 70 -16.71 22.67 5.60
CA MET A 70 -17.73 22.11 6.49
C MET A 70 -17.08 21.20 7.54
N PRO A 71 -16.29 21.76 8.48
CA PRO A 71 -15.58 20.98 9.49
C PRO A 71 -16.49 20.14 10.38
N GLU A 72 -17.77 20.50 10.52
CA GLU A 72 -18.80 19.77 11.26
C GLU A 72 -19.12 18.38 10.69
N LEU A 73 -18.71 18.09 9.44
CA LEU A 73 -18.87 16.77 8.84
C LEU A 73 -17.81 15.77 9.29
N GLU A 74 -16.77 16.22 10.00
CA GLU A 74 -15.68 15.38 10.55
C GLU A 74 -15.05 14.45 9.50
N LEU A 75 -14.94 14.92 8.25
CA LEU A 75 -14.40 14.13 7.16
C LEU A 75 -12.92 13.78 7.40
N PRO A 76 -12.49 12.56 7.00
CA PRO A 76 -11.10 12.14 7.16
C PRO A 76 -10.15 12.96 6.27
N ASP A 77 -8.88 13.02 6.69
CA ASP A 77 -7.80 13.55 5.86
C ASP A 77 -7.44 12.52 4.77
N CYS A 78 -7.80 12.82 3.53
CA CYS A 78 -7.50 12.02 2.37
C CYS A 78 -6.38 12.65 1.52
N SER A 79 -5.61 13.60 2.06
CA SER A 79 -4.44 14.14 1.35
C SER A 79 -3.40 13.05 1.08
N ASP A 80 -2.60 13.22 0.03
CA ASP A 80 -1.53 12.27 -0.31
C ASP A 80 -0.55 12.06 0.87
N ALA A 81 -0.32 13.09 1.68
CA ALA A 81 0.51 12.99 2.89
C ALA A 81 -0.16 12.12 3.97
N ALA A 82 -1.46 12.32 4.23
CA ALA A 82 -2.20 11.52 5.20
C ALA A 82 -2.34 10.06 4.77
N LEU A 83 -2.58 9.81 3.48
CA LEU A 83 -2.68 8.46 2.92
C LEU A 83 -1.36 7.68 3.02
N LEU A 84 -0.21 8.35 2.95
CA LEU A 84 1.10 7.72 3.16
C LEU A 84 1.44 7.54 4.65
N ALA A 85 0.85 8.35 5.54
CA ALA A 85 1.09 8.32 6.97
C ALA A 85 0.23 7.28 7.71
N ASN A 86 -1.01 7.05 7.27
CA ASN A 86 -1.92 6.07 7.86
C ASN A 86 -1.63 4.67 7.29
N ARG A 87 -0.76 3.92 7.98
CA ARG A 87 -0.45 2.50 7.74
C ARG A 87 -1.31 1.61 8.61
#